data_AF-A0A0A9H0B6-F1
#
_entry.id   AF-A0A0A9H0B6-F1
#
_cell.length_a   1.000
_cell.length_b   1.000
_cell.length_c   1.000
_cell.angle_alpha   90.00
_cell.angle_beta   90.00
_cell.angle_gamma   90.00
#
_symmetry.space_group_name_H-M   'P 1'
#
loop_
_entity.id
_entity.type
_entity.pdbx_description
1 polymer ?
#
loop_
_entity_poly.entity_id
_entity_poly.type
_entity_poly.pdbx_seq_one_letter_code
_entity_poly.pdbx_strand_id
1 'polypeptide(L)'
;MAAVTLNNKGDSVTASYHHMVNTNNNTAVGAELTHSFSSKENTVTFGTQHALDPSTTLKARYNNHGMASALIQHEWRAKSFFTLSAEVDTKAIEKSSKVGLSLVLKP
;
A
#
# COMPACT_ATOMS: atom_id res chain seq x y z
N MET A 1 6.53 -4.92 -13.86
CA MET A 1 7.75 -5.34 -13.17
C MET A 1 7.40 -6.40 -12.14
N ALA A 2 8.07 -7.55 -12.22
CA ALA A 2 7.95 -8.62 -11.24
C ALA A 2 9.26 -8.68 -10.45
N ALA A 3 9.18 -8.92 -9.15
CA ALA A 3 10.33 -9.06 -8.29
C ALA A 3 10.08 -10.17 -7.27
N VAL A 4 11.13 -10.87 -6.88
CA VAL A 4 11.09 -11.85 -5.79
C VAL A 4 12.19 -11.49 -4.81
N THR A 5 11.80 -11.35 -3.55
CA THR A 5 12.69 -10.93 -2.47
C THR A 5 12.70 -12.02 -1.40
N LEU A 6 13.89 -12.37 -0.92
CA LEU A 6 14.08 -13.27 0.20
C LEU A 6 14.34 -12.45 1.47
N ASN A 7 13.47 -12.59 2.46
CA ASN A 7 13.44 -11.81 3.68
C ASN A 7 13.78 -12.70 4.90
N ASN A 8 13.98 -12.06 6.07
CA ASN A 8 14.20 -12.74 7.35
C ASN A 8 15.28 -13.83 7.32
N LYS A 9 16.44 -13.57 6.70
CA LYS A 9 17.53 -14.55 6.55
C LYS A 9 17.11 -15.86 5.84
N GLY A 10 16.12 -15.81 4.95
CA GLY A 10 15.61 -16.98 4.23
C GLY A 10 14.31 -17.57 4.80
N ASP A 11 13.78 -17.00 5.88
CA ASP A 11 12.54 -17.47 6.50
C ASP A 11 11.28 -17.07 5.72
N SER A 12 11.30 -15.98 4.95
CA SER A 12 10.14 -15.55 4.17
C SER A 12 10.51 -15.18 2.74
N VAL A 13 9.63 -15.50 1.79
CA VAL A 13 9.76 -15.17 0.37
C VAL A 13 8.61 -14.25 -0.01
N THR A 14 8.93 -13.10 -0.59
CA THR A 14 7.95 -12.13 -1.09
C THR A 14 8.06 -12.02 -2.60
N ALA A 15 7.04 -12.48 -3.31
CA ALA A 15 6.88 -12.24 -4.74
C ALA A 15 5.96 -11.03 -4.93
N SER A 16 6.43 -10.03 -5.67
CA SER A 16 5.66 -8.83 -5.98
C SER A 16 5.55 -8.64 -7.48
N TYR A 17 4.37 -8.21 -7.92
CA TYR A 17 4.07 -7.86 -9.29
C TYR A 17 3.47 -6.47 -9.31
N HIS A 18 4.17 -5.53 -9.94
CA HIS A 18 3.74 -4.15 -10.07
C HIS A 18 3.60 -3.81 -11.56
N HIS A 19 2.41 -3.40 -11.97
CA HIS A 19 2.11 -3.00 -13.33
C HIS A 19 1.65 -1.56 -13.36
N MET A 20 2.45 -0.70 -13.99
CA MET A 20 2.13 0.71 -14.16
C MET A 20 1.34 0.85 -15.46
N VAL A 21 0.03 1.13 -15.33
CA VAL A 21 -0.90 1.19 -16.47
C VAL A 21 -0.71 2.48 -17.23
N ASN A 22 -0.52 3.59 -16.51
CA ASN A 22 -0.40 4.90 -17.14
C ASN A 22 0.52 5.83 -16.34
N THR A 23 1.66 6.20 -16.94
CA THR A 23 2.64 7.11 -16.34
C THR A 23 2.11 8.54 -16.27
N ASN A 24 1.22 8.96 -17.20
CA ASN A 24 0.65 10.32 -17.21
C ASN A 24 -0.34 10.56 -16.06
N ASN A 25 -1.11 9.53 -15.65
CA ASN A 25 -2.09 9.62 -14.57
C ASN A 25 -1.64 8.88 -13.30
N ASN A 26 -0.32 8.60 -13.19
CA ASN A 26 0.32 7.90 -12.07
C ASN A 26 -0.49 6.71 -11.53
N THR A 27 -1.10 5.95 -12.44
CA THR A 27 -1.99 4.83 -12.13
C THR A 27 -1.21 3.55 -12.21
N ALA A 28 -1.16 2.83 -11.09
CA ALA A 28 -0.45 1.59 -10.97
C ALA A 28 -1.28 0.57 -10.20
N VAL A 29 -1.20 -0.67 -10.61
CA VAL A 29 -1.80 -1.78 -9.88
C VAL A 29 -0.70 -2.76 -9.52
N GLY A 30 -0.85 -3.41 -8.38
CA GLY A 30 0.13 -4.37 -7.93
C GLY A 30 -0.47 -5.45 -7.07
N ALA A 31 0.22 -6.57 -7.02
CA ALA A 31 -0.06 -7.65 -6.10
C ALA A 31 1.24 -8.10 -5.47
N GLU A 32 1.17 -8.55 -4.23
CA GLU A 32 2.30 -9.04 -3.46
C GLU A 32 1.87 -10.30 -2.72
N LEU A 33 2.61 -11.39 -2.89
CA LEU A 33 2.45 -12.65 -2.18
C LEU A 33 3.68 -12.84 -1.30
N THR A 34 3.48 -12.90 0.01
CA THR A 34 4.52 -13.28 0.97
C THR A 34 4.22 -14.64 1.55
N HIS A 35 5.15 -15.58 1.41
CA HIS A 35 5.11 -16.90 2.03
C HIS A 35 6.12 -16.95 3.17
N SER A 36 5.68 -17.28 4.37
CA SER A 36 6.55 -17.47 5.54
C SER A 36 6.75 -18.96 5.80
N PHE A 37 7.99 -19.44 5.74
CA PHE A 37 8.31 -20.85 5.95
C PHE A 37 8.14 -21.26 7.43
N SER A 38 8.44 -20.37 8.38
CA SER A 38 8.28 -20.65 9.81
C SER A 38 6.82 -20.82 10.23
N SER A 39 5.93 -19.89 9.88
CA SER A 39 4.51 -20.00 10.23
C SER A 39 3.67 -20.80 9.22
N LYS A 40 4.25 -21.15 8.06
CA LYS A 40 3.56 -21.78 6.90
C LYS A 40 2.34 -20.99 6.41
N GLU A 41 2.33 -19.68 6.65
CA GLU A 41 1.25 -18.80 6.25
C GLU A 41 1.56 -18.09 4.93
N ASN A 42 0.49 -17.80 4.19
CA ASN A 42 0.55 -17.06 2.94
C ASN A 42 -0.21 -15.75 3.11
N THR A 43 0.50 -14.63 2.93
CA THR A 43 -0.11 -13.30 2.88
C THR A 43 -0.18 -12.84 1.44
N VAL A 44 -1.39 -12.73 0.91
CA VAL A 44 -1.63 -12.13 -0.40
C VAL A 44 -2.15 -10.72 -0.19
N THR A 45 -1.51 -9.76 -0.83
CA THR A 45 -1.88 -8.36 -0.87
C THR A 45 -2.19 -7.97 -2.30
N PHE A 46 -3.27 -7.24 -2.50
CA PHE A 46 -3.58 -6.52 -3.71
C PHE A 46 -3.53 -5.01 -3.42
N GLY A 47 -2.94 -4.26 -4.33
CA GLY A 47 -2.75 -2.83 -4.19
C GLY A 47 -3.07 -2.10 -5.49
N THR A 48 -3.59 -0.90 -5.36
CA THR A 48 -3.81 0.01 -6.47
C THR A 48 -3.43 1.40 -6.03
N GLN A 49 -2.84 2.13 -6.96
CA GLN A 49 -2.52 3.53 -6.85
C GLN A 49 -3.12 4.24 -8.04
N HIS A 50 -3.71 5.39 -7.80
CA HIS A 50 -4.30 6.23 -8.82
C HIS A 50 -4.08 7.69 -8.46
N ALA A 51 -3.55 8.49 -9.38
CA ALA A 51 -3.60 9.94 -9.21
C ALA A 51 -4.93 10.46 -9.72
N LEU A 52 -5.66 11.14 -8.83
CA LEU A 52 -6.90 11.84 -9.17
C LEU A 52 -6.58 13.12 -9.95
N ASP A 53 -5.47 13.76 -9.60
CA ASP A 53 -4.96 14.99 -10.22
C ASP A 53 -3.44 15.07 -10.02
N PRO A 54 -2.72 15.98 -10.71
CA PRO A 54 -1.26 16.12 -10.57
C PRO A 54 -0.78 16.37 -9.13
N SER A 55 -1.65 16.88 -8.25
CA SER A 55 -1.37 17.13 -6.83
C SER A 55 -1.93 16.08 -5.88
N THR A 56 -2.86 15.21 -6.28
CA THR A 56 -3.50 14.22 -5.38
C THR A 56 -3.32 12.79 -5.87
N THR A 57 -2.72 11.97 -5.01
CA THR A 57 -2.58 10.53 -5.21
C THR A 57 -3.37 9.75 -4.17
N LEU A 58 -4.17 8.79 -4.63
CA LEU A 58 -4.85 7.80 -3.84
C LEU A 58 -4.13 6.45 -3.96
N LYS A 59 -3.99 5.74 -2.84
CA LYS A 59 -3.54 4.36 -2.79
C LYS A 59 -4.53 3.55 -1.97
N ALA A 60 -4.86 2.37 -2.44
CA ALA A 60 -5.63 1.40 -1.67
C ALA A 60 -4.89 0.07 -1.68
N ARG A 61 -4.94 -0.63 -0.56
CA ARG A 61 -4.32 -1.94 -0.33
C ARG A 61 -5.34 -2.82 0.37
N TYR A 62 -5.39 -4.08 -0.01
CA TYR A 62 -6.19 -5.10 0.65
C TYR A 62 -5.39 -6.38 0.77
N ASN A 63 -5.50 -7.10 1.89
CA ASN A 63 -4.86 -8.40 2.05
C ASN A 63 -5.85 -9.51 2.44
N ASN A 64 -5.43 -10.77 2.23
CA ASN A 64 -6.23 -11.96 2.56
C ASN A 64 -6.47 -12.16 4.07
N HIS A 65 -5.77 -11.40 4.91
CA HIS A 65 -6.02 -11.35 6.36
C HIS A 65 -7.17 -10.41 6.72
N GLY A 66 -7.83 -9.79 5.73
CA GLY A 66 -8.95 -8.88 5.97
C GLY A 66 -8.52 -7.45 6.27
N MET A 67 -7.24 -7.12 6.15
CA MET A 67 -6.80 -5.73 6.34
C MET A 67 -7.04 -4.95 5.05
N ALA A 68 -7.88 -3.93 5.13
CA ALA A 68 -8.06 -2.93 4.10
C ALA A 68 -7.38 -1.63 4.55
N SER A 69 -6.51 -1.08 3.70
CA SER A 69 -5.80 0.18 3.97
C SER A 69 -6.01 1.14 2.80
N ALA A 70 -6.19 2.42 3.11
CA ALA A 70 -6.29 3.50 2.14
C ALA A 70 -5.33 4.63 2.52
N LEU A 71 -4.77 5.30 1.53
CA LEU A 71 -3.87 6.43 1.71
C LEU A 71 -4.19 7.48 0.65
N ILE A 72 -4.39 8.72 1.08
CA ILE A 72 -4.55 9.88 0.23
C ILE A 72 -3.40 10.82 0.53
N GLN A 73 -2.65 11.19 -0.51
CA GLN A 73 -1.60 12.19 -0.44
C GLN A 73 -1.98 13.35 -1.35
N HIS A 74 -2.06 14.55 -0.79
CA HIS A 74 -2.43 15.78 -1.48
C HIS A 74 -1.33 16.84 -1.33
N GLU A 75 -0.88 17.40 -2.45
CA GLU A 75 0.06 18.51 -2.50
C GLU A 75 -0.70 19.84 -2.47
N TRP A 76 -0.71 20.50 -1.31
CA TRP A 76 -1.41 21.78 -1.12
C TRP A 76 -0.57 23.02 -1.48
N ARG A 77 0.76 22.89 -1.52
CA ARG A 77 1.73 23.97 -1.79
C ARG A 77 2.96 23.33 -2.41
N ALA A 78 3.71 24.05 -3.25
CA ALA A 78 4.87 23.51 -3.96
C ALA A 78 5.77 22.67 -3.04
N LYS A 79 5.85 21.36 -3.33
CA LYS A 79 6.63 20.36 -2.58
C LYS A 79 6.20 20.11 -1.13
N SER A 80 5.05 20.60 -0.68
CA SER A 80 4.48 20.34 0.63
C SER A 80 3.30 19.38 0.49
N PHE A 81 3.30 18.29 1.26
CA PHE A 81 2.37 17.18 1.10
C PHE A 81 1.62 16.92 2.40
N PHE A 82 0.30 16.81 2.29
CA PHE A 82 -0.58 16.29 3.31
C PHE A 82 -0.88 14.83 2.99
N THR A 83 -0.64 13.91 3.92
CA THR A 83 -0.91 12.49 3.73
C THR A 83 -1.82 11.98 4.84
N LEU A 84 -2.99 11.48 4.46
CA LEU A 84 -3.93 10.82 5.34
C LEU A 84 -3.94 9.32 5.01
N SER A 85 -3.79 8.48 6.01
CA SER A 85 -3.86 7.03 5.88
C SER A 85 -4.86 6.44 6.85
N ALA A 86 -5.60 5.43 6.43
CA ALA A 86 -6.50 4.67 7.27
C ALA A 86 -6.32 3.18 7.01
N GLU A 87 -6.41 2.36 8.06
CA GLU A 87 -6.33 0.91 8.01
C GLU A 87 -7.44 0.33 8.88
N VAL A 88 -8.18 -0.62 8.34
CA VAL A 88 -9.29 -1.30 9.01
C VAL A 88 -9.15 -2.81 8.84
N ASP A 89 -9.32 -3.53 9.93
CA ASP A 89 -9.39 -5.00 9.94
C ASP A 89 -10.85 -5.39 9.71
N THR A 90 -11.19 -5.79 8.48
CA THR A 90 -12.57 -6.16 8.12
C THR A 90 -12.99 -7.51 8.70
N LYS A 91 -12.03 -8.35 9.12
CA LYS A 91 -12.33 -9.65 9.78
C LYS A 91 -12.57 -9.47 11.27
N ALA A 92 -11.96 -8.47 11.88
CA ALA A 92 -12.22 -8.06 13.24
C ALA A 92 -12.72 -6.62 13.26
N ILE A 93 -13.96 -6.39 12.80
CA ILE A 93 -14.61 -5.05 12.81
C ILE A 93 -14.68 -4.46 14.23
N GLU A 94 -14.68 -5.31 15.24
CA GLU A 94 -14.56 -4.96 16.67
C GLU A 94 -13.18 -4.40 17.06
N LYS A 95 -12.18 -4.56 16.20
CA LYS A 95 -10.81 -4.07 16.38
C LYS A 95 -10.71 -2.65 15.86
N SER A 96 -10.09 -1.76 16.64
CA SER A 96 -10.01 -0.35 16.31
C SER A 96 -9.33 -0.10 14.95
N SER A 97 -9.99 0.67 14.09
CA SER A 97 -9.39 1.22 12.87
C SER A 97 -8.22 2.13 13.24
N LYS A 98 -7.13 2.01 12.48
CA LYS A 98 -5.98 2.90 12.61
C LYS A 98 -6.12 4.03 11.62
N VAL A 99 -5.93 5.25 12.10
CA VAL A 99 -5.83 6.44 11.26
C VAL A 99 -4.49 7.08 11.52
N GLY A 100 -3.84 7.52 10.45
CA GLY A 100 -2.54 8.16 10.48
C GLY A 100 -2.59 9.43 9.65
N LEU A 101 -1.94 10.47 10.15
CA LEU A 101 -1.82 11.75 9.45
C LEU A 101 -0.36 12.18 9.44
N SER A 102 0.09 12.64 8.28
CA SER A 102 1.43 13.16 8.08
C SER A 102 1.37 14.45 7.27
N LEU A 103 2.16 15.44 7.69
CA LEU A 103 2.36 16.68 6.98
C LEU A 103 3.85 16.85 6.70
N VAL A 104 4.18 17.02 5.43
CA VAL A 104 5.53 17.29 4.97
C VAL A 104 5.57 18.71 4.45
N LEU A 105 6.41 19.53 5.05
CA LEU A 105 6.65 20.91 4.62
C LEU A 105 8.04 20.96 3.99
N LYS A 106 8.14 21.50 2.79
CA LYS A 106 9.44 21.89 2.22
C LYS A 106 9.57 23.41 2.28
N PRO A 107 10.75 23.92 2.67
CA PRO A 107 11.01 25.35 2.75
C PRO A 107 10.94 26.03 1.38
#